data_AF-A0A1S3IJH6-F1
#
_entry.id   AF-A0A1S3IJH6-F1
#
_cell.length_a   1.000
_cell.length_b   1.000
_cell.length_c   1.000
_cell.angle_alpha   90.00
_cell.angle_beta   90.00
_cell.angle_gamma   90.00
#
_symmetry.space_group_name_H-M   'P 1'
#
loop_
_entity.id
_entity.type
_entity.pdbx_description
1 polymer ?
#
loop_
_entity_poly.entity_id
_entity_poly.type
_entity_poly.pdbx_seq_one_letter_code
_entity_poly.pdbx_strand_id
1 'polypeptide(L)'
;MPGRKRARKWNFQPGNTYGSQYWQGVSEKKADQRKEESHPFTRLSASQYEDHVAVRRDGNLSLYNDDGNPAPVRLLRPVKPKATLQPPEAADGKPPKMSRNIYFAGSIRAGRQDAELYAKIIDKLRKYGTVLTEHVGFMGAEDKDPDKKLTDKEIYDRDMAWLKQSDAIVAEVTQPSLGVGYEIGRANAMGKKILCLFRPSSGKSLSAMISGAEGGSSKLINKSYEKLEDVDPIFSEFFQS
;
A
#
# COMPACT_ATOMS: atom_id res chain seq x y z
N MET A 1 5.62 8.59 69.23
CA MET A 1 5.91 7.21 68.72
C MET A 1 4.70 6.71 67.92
N PRO A 2 4.91 5.79 66.95
CA PRO A 2 4.30 5.86 65.60
C PRO A 2 3.21 4.81 65.30
N GLY A 3 2.60 4.94 64.12
CA GLY A 3 2.11 3.81 63.31
C GLY A 3 0.58 3.63 63.30
N ARG A 4 -0.08 3.19 62.23
CA ARG A 4 0.28 2.72 60.89
C ARG A 4 -0.97 2.92 60.00
N LYS A 5 -0.81 3.42 58.77
CA LYS A 5 -1.86 3.39 57.74
C LYS A 5 -2.08 1.95 57.28
N ARG A 6 -3.33 1.47 57.26
CA ARG A 6 -3.73 0.21 56.59
C ARG A 6 -4.29 0.51 55.20
N ALA A 7 -3.97 -0.39 54.27
CA ALA A 7 -4.31 -0.32 52.86
C ALA A 7 -5.70 -0.92 52.55
N ARG A 8 -6.36 -0.26 51.58
CA ARG A 8 -7.34 -0.67 50.55
C ARG A 8 -8.07 -2.03 50.64
N LYS A 9 -9.40 -1.96 50.48
CA LYS A 9 -10.20 -2.86 49.62
C LYS A 9 -11.29 -2.02 48.93
N TRP A 10 -11.24 -1.92 47.60
CA TRP A 10 -12.38 -1.46 46.79
C TRP A 10 -13.07 -2.72 46.25
N ASN A 11 -14.31 -2.94 46.68
CA ASN A 11 -15.18 -3.97 46.16
C ASN A 11 -15.80 -3.47 44.85
N PHE A 12 -15.61 -4.22 43.77
CA PHE A 12 -16.29 -4.01 42.50
C PHE A 12 -17.57 -4.87 42.50
N GLN A 13 -18.72 -4.24 42.30
CA GLN A 13 -20.01 -4.90 42.08
C GLN A 13 -20.47 -4.56 40.65
N PRO A 14 -20.77 -5.54 39.77
CA PRO A 14 -21.39 -5.28 38.49
C PRO A 14 -22.92 -5.30 38.64
N GLY A 15 -23.59 -4.20 38.26
CA GLY A 15 -25.05 -4.08 38.28
C GLY A 15 -25.61 -3.32 37.07
N ASN A 16 -26.42 -4.04 36.30
CA ASN A 16 -27.55 -3.65 35.42
C ASN A 16 -27.31 -2.70 34.23
N THR A 17 -27.40 -3.15 32.97
CA THR A 17 -28.56 -3.61 32.13
C THR A 17 -29.54 -2.52 31.68
N TYR A 18 -29.42 -2.13 30.41
CA TYR A 18 -30.45 -1.72 29.42
C TYR A 18 -29.72 -1.79 28.06
N GLY A 19 -30.18 -2.40 26.95
CA GLY A 19 -31.42 -3.08 26.63
C GLY A 19 -31.16 -4.04 25.46
N SER A 20 -31.81 -5.20 25.52
CA SER A 20 -31.98 -6.14 24.43
C SER A 20 -33.15 -5.68 23.55
N GLN A 21 -33.03 -5.89 22.23
CA GLN A 21 -34.04 -6.47 21.33
C GLN A 21 -33.85 -5.86 19.93
N TYR A 22 -33.52 -6.71 18.94
CA TYR A 22 -34.28 -6.91 17.70
C TYR A 22 -33.52 -7.92 16.81
N TRP A 23 -34.26 -8.95 16.36
CA TRP A 23 -33.93 -10.00 15.39
C TRP A 23 -33.20 -11.27 15.88
N GLN A 24 -33.97 -12.14 16.55
CA GLN A 24 -33.85 -13.59 16.38
C GLN A 24 -34.88 -14.06 15.33
N GLY A 25 -34.43 -14.93 14.41
CA GLY A 25 -35.26 -15.98 13.82
C GLY A 25 -35.60 -15.86 12.34
N VAL A 26 -34.80 -16.48 11.47
CA VAL A 26 -35.32 -17.28 10.34
C VAL A 26 -34.47 -18.55 10.18
N SER A 27 -35.11 -19.65 10.59
CA SER A 27 -34.95 -21.09 10.33
C SER A 27 -33.76 -21.66 9.54
N GLU A 28 -33.19 -22.70 10.14
CA GLU A 28 -32.59 -23.87 9.49
C GLU A 28 -33.52 -24.48 8.42
N LYS A 29 -33.05 -24.58 7.17
CA LYS A 29 -33.40 -25.68 6.25
C LYS A 29 -32.26 -25.98 5.27
N LYS A 30 -31.85 -27.25 5.30
CA LYS A 30 -31.16 -28.06 4.29
C LYS A 30 -29.72 -27.69 3.92
N ALA A 31 -28.80 -28.49 4.48
CA ALA A 31 -27.50 -28.79 3.92
C ALA A 31 -27.67 -29.31 2.48
N ASP A 32 -27.20 -28.51 1.51
CA ASP A 32 -27.03 -28.93 0.13
C ASP A 32 -25.56 -29.29 -0.06
N GLN A 33 -25.30 -30.57 -0.32
CA GLN A 33 -23.98 -31.12 -0.59
C GLN A 33 -23.53 -30.66 -1.98
N ARG A 34 -22.86 -29.51 -2.06
CA ARG A 34 -22.04 -29.19 -3.23
C ARG A 34 -20.65 -29.79 -3.04
N LYS A 35 -20.38 -30.84 -3.82
CA LYS A 35 -19.08 -31.48 -3.98
C LYS A 35 -18.00 -30.41 -4.23
N GLU A 36 -16.99 -30.38 -3.39
CA GLU A 36 -15.70 -29.78 -3.71
C GLU A 36 -15.07 -30.61 -4.83
N GLU A 37 -15.21 -30.16 -6.07
CA GLU A 37 -14.32 -30.59 -7.15
C GLU A 37 -13.06 -29.72 -7.10
N SER A 38 -12.00 -30.31 -6.57
CA SER A 38 -10.65 -29.80 -6.66
C SER A 38 -10.21 -29.74 -8.13
N HIS A 39 -9.96 -28.53 -8.64
CA HIS A 39 -9.26 -28.34 -9.91
C HIS A 39 -7.99 -27.53 -9.66
N PRO A 40 -6.82 -28.00 -10.16
CA PRO A 40 -5.55 -27.33 -9.92
C PRO A 40 -5.43 -26.13 -10.88
N PHE A 41 -5.91 -24.96 -10.47
CA PHE A 41 -5.74 -23.76 -11.29
C PHE A 41 -4.49 -23.00 -10.85
N THR A 42 -3.38 -23.24 -11.56
CA THR A 42 -2.25 -22.32 -11.60
C THR A 42 -2.76 -20.96 -12.09
N ARG A 43 -2.70 -19.96 -11.21
CA ARG A 43 -2.99 -18.57 -11.54
C ARG A 43 -1.86 -18.05 -12.43
N LEU A 44 -2.00 -18.18 -13.74
CA LEU A 44 -1.12 -17.48 -14.69
C LEU A 44 -1.37 -15.98 -14.52
N SER A 45 -0.36 -15.25 -14.06
CA SER A 45 -0.38 -13.79 -14.00
C SER A 45 -0.42 -13.24 -15.42
N ALA A 46 -1.40 -12.40 -15.72
CA ALA A 46 -1.58 -11.73 -17.02
C ALA A 46 -0.53 -10.62 -17.24
N SER A 47 0.76 -10.95 -17.15
CA SER A 47 1.87 -10.02 -17.37
C SER A 47 2.83 -10.48 -18.47
N GLN A 48 2.39 -11.35 -19.39
CA GLN A 48 3.25 -11.93 -20.42
C GLN A 48 2.64 -12.05 -21.83
N TYR A 49 1.54 -11.37 -22.14
CA TYR A 49 0.98 -11.37 -23.49
C TYR A 49 0.63 -9.92 -23.92
N GLU A 50 1.09 -9.52 -25.09
CA GLU A 50 0.61 -8.34 -25.81
C GLU A 50 -0.67 -8.70 -26.60
N ASP A 51 -1.62 -7.75 -26.62
CA ASP A 51 -2.68 -7.53 -27.60
C ASP A 51 -3.70 -8.65 -27.93
N HIS A 52 -3.98 -9.58 -27.02
CA HIS A 52 -5.03 -10.59 -27.23
C HIS A 52 -6.00 -10.77 -26.04
N VAL A 53 -7.30 -10.88 -26.35
CA VAL A 53 -8.37 -11.11 -25.37
C VAL A 53 -8.71 -12.60 -25.31
N ALA A 54 -8.70 -13.17 -24.11
CA ALA A 54 -9.11 -14.56 -23.89
C ALA A 54 -10.63 -14.64 -23.67
N VAL A 55 -11.31 -15.44 -24.49
CA VAL A 55 -12.78 -15.64 -24.41
C VAL A 55 -13.08 -17.12 -24.22
N ARG A 56 -13.97 -17.44 -23.26
CA ARG A 56 -14.49 -18.79 -23.08
C ARG A 56 -15.76 -18.96 -23.91
N ARG A 57 -15.66 -19.77 -24.96
CA ARG A 57 -16.81 -20.44 -25.54
C ARG A 57 -16.67 -21.92 -25.16
N ASP A 58 -17.67 -22.43 -24.45
CA ASP A 58 -17.89 -23.88 -24.37
C ASP A 58 -16.90 -24.64 -23.46
N GLY A 59 -16.34 -23.95 -22.45
CA GLY A 59 -15.44 -24.55 -21.45
C GLY A 59 -13.97 -24.59 -21.88
N ASN A 60 -13.65 -24.30 -23.15
CA ASN A 60 -12.29 -24.15 -23.64
C ASN A 60 -11.89 -22.67 -23.75
N LEU A 61 -10.62 -22.36 -23.42
CA LEU A 61 -10.07 -21.02 -23.54
C LEU A 61 -9.58 -20.81 -24.99
N SER A 62 -10.11 -19.79 -25.68
CA SER A 62 -9.67 -19.40 -27.02
C SER A 62 -9.14 -17.97 -27.00
N LEU A 63 -8.08 -17.71 -27.78
CA LEU A 63 -7.50 -16.38 -27.94
C LEU A 63 -8.07 -15.71 -29.20
N TYR A 64 -8.47 -14.45 -29.05
CA TYR A 64 -8.98 -13.61 -30.13
C TYR A 64 -8.17 -12.31 -30.19
N ASN A 65 -8.01 -11.79 -31.41
CA ASN A 65 -7.50 -10.43 -31.62
C ASN A 65 -8.57 -9.41 -31.22
N ASP A 66 -8.18 -8.13 -31.05
CA ASP A 66 -9.10 -7.04 -30.69
C ASP A 66 -10.24 -6.84 -31.71
N ASP A 67 -10.04 -7.22 -32.97
CA ASP A 67 -11.05 -7.21 -34.03
C ASP A 67 -12.07 -8.38 -33.92
N GLY A 68 -11.98 -9.23 -32.90
CA GLY A 68 -12.90 -10.33 -32.64
C GLY A 68 -12.67 -11.59 -33.51
N ASN A 69 -11.58 -11.64 -34.27
CA ASN A 69 -11.21 -12.81 -35.08
C ASN A 69 -10.34 -13.81 -34.30
N PRO A 70 -10.51 -15.14 -34.52
CA PRO A 70 -9.73 -16.16 -33.82
C PRO A 70 -8.25 -16.07 -34.19
N ALA A 71 -7.39 -16.01 -33.17
CA ALA A 71 -5.95 -15.98 -33.37
C ALA A 71 -5.42 -17.40 -33.68
N PRO A 72 -4.53 -17.58 -34.67
CA PRO A 72 -3.93 -18.87 -34.94
C PRO A 72 -3.05 -19.31 -33.78
N VAL A 73 -3.35 -20.49 -33.19
CA VAL A 73 -2.51 -21.11 -32.14
C VAL A 73 -1.24 -21.66 -32.78
N ARG A 74 -0.30 -20.77 -33.11
CA ARG A 74 1.04 -21.15 -33.54
C ARG A 74 1.86 -21.35 -32.28
N LEU A 75 2.36 -22.58 -32.05
CA LEU A 75 3.33 -22.89 -30.99
C LEU A 75 4.36 -21.76 -30.90
N LEU A 76 4.25 -20.97 -29.83
CA LEU A 76 5.15 -19.87 -29.54
C LEU A 76 6.55 -20.46 -29.39
N ARG A 77 7.38 -20.33 -30.42
CA ARG A 77 8.81 -20.55 -30.25
C ARG A 77 9.32 -19.43 -29.36
N PRO A 78 10.20 -19.72 -28.39
CA PRO A 78 10.80 -18.66 -27.59
C PRO A 78 11.51 -17.69 -28.53
N VAL A 79 11.06 -16.44 -28.51
CA VAL A 79 11.80 -15.33 -29.11
C VAL A 79 13.10 -15.25 -28.34
N LYS A 80 14.24 -15.47 -29.01
CA LYS A 80 15.55 -15.24 -28.39
C LYS A 80 15.53 -13.80 -27.86
N PRO A 81 15.86 -13.56 -26.57
CA PRO A 81 15.90 -12.20 -26.06
C PRO A 81 16.86 -11.41 -26.96
N LYS A 82 16.33 -10.30 -27.49
CA LYS A 82 17.14 -9.29 -28.19
C LYS A 82 18.28 -8.96 -27.24
N ALA A 83 19.52 -9.10 -27.70
CA ALA A 83 20.71 -8.92 -26.88
C ALA A 83 20.54 -7.68 -26.00
N THR A 84 20.38 -7.90 -24.69
CA THR A 84 20.39 -6.82 -23.72
C THR A 84 21.74 -6.15 -23.88
N LEU A 85 21.74 -4.89 -24.33
CA LEU A 85 22.91 -4.04 -24.20
C LEU A 85 23.32 -4.12 -22.74
N GLN A 86 24.46 -4.76 -22.48
CA GLN A 86 25.03 -4.79 -21.14
C GLN A 86 25.18 -3.33 -20.72
N PRO A 87 24.63 -2.93 -19.55
CA PRO A 87 24.87 -1.58 -19.06
C PRO A 87 26.39 -1.38 -18.95
N PRO A 88 26.90 -0.17 -19.26
CA PRO A 88 28.33 0.09 -19.19
C PRO A 88 28.84 -0.31 -17.81
N GLU A 89 29.88 -1.14 -17.78
CA GLU A 89 30.55 -1.52 -16.54
C GLU A 89 30.95 -0.24 -15.80
N ALA A 90 30.43 -0.07 -14.58
CA ALA A 90 30.85 1.03 -13.72
C ALA A 90 32.35 0.89 -13.44
N ALA A 91 33.06 2.01 -13.48
CA ALA A 91 34.53 2.09 -13.39
C ALA A 91 35.17 1.46 -12.14
N ASP A 92 34.36 0.97 -11.19
CA ASP A 92 34.80 0.47 -9.88
C ASP A 92 34.36 -0.99 -9.59
N GLY A 93 33.93 -1.77 -10.59
CA GLY A 93 33.60 -3.20 -10.40
C GLY A 93 32.40 -3.48 -9.48
N LYS A 94 31.64 -2.44 -9.10
CA LYS A 94 30.43 -2.55 -8.29
C LYS A 94 29.21 -2.58 -9.22
N PRO A 95 28.27 -3.53 -9.07
CA PRO A 95 27.08 -3.56 -9.92
C PRO A 95 26.34 -2.21 -9.81
N PRO A 96 25.80 -1.67 -10.92
CA PRO A 96 25.05 -0.41 -10.88
C PRO A 96 23.92 -0.55 -9.86
N LYS A 97 23.89 0.33 -8.86
CA LYS A 97 22.85 0.37 -7.83
C LYS A 97 21.54 0.69 -8.53
N MET A 98 20.71 -0.33 -8.80
CA MET A 98 19.38 -0.15 -9.37
C MET A 98 18.63 0.86 -8.49
N SER A 99 18.28 2.03 -9.06
CA SER A 99 17.56 3.07 -8.35
C SER A 99 16.12 2.62 -8.13
N ARG A 100 15.73 2.38 -6.87
CA ARG A 100 14.36 2.03 -6.48
C ARG A 100 13.42 3.21 -6.72
N ASN A 101 12.18 2.94 -7.12
CA ASN A 101 11.11 3.93 -7.15
C ASN A 101 10.33 3.92 -5.83
N ILE A 102 10.23 5.07 -5.17
CA ILE A 102 9.56 5.24 -3.88
C ILE A 102 8.35 6.16 -4.08
N TYR A 103 7.18 5.71 -3.66
CA TYR A 103 6.00 6.55 -3.56
C TYR A 103 5.88 7.07 -2.13
N PHE A 104 5.89 8.39 -1.95
CA PHE A 104 5.63 9.02 -0.65
C PHE A 104 4.17 9.48 -0.56
N ALA A 105 3.47 9.08 0.48
CA ALA A 105 2.10 9.49 0.76
C ALA A 105 2.04 10.35 2.02
N GLY A 106 1.30 11.46 1.97
CA GLY A 106 1.11 12.37 3.08
C GLY A 106 -0.22 13.13 2.93
N SER A 107 -0.77 13.64 4.03
CA SER A 107 -2.02 14.38 3.98
C SER A 107 -1.87 15.70 3.21
N ILE A 108 -2.74 15.94 2.21
CA ILE A 108 -2.82 17.22 1.51
C ILE A 108 -4.14 17.92 1.83
N ARG A 109 -5.27 17.42 1.28
CA ARG A 109 -6.60 18.04 1.43
C ARG A 109 -7.16 17.94 2.86
N ALA A 110 -6.73 16.96 3.65
CA ALA A 110 -7.15 16.81 5.04
C ALA A 110 -6.35 17.69 6.03
N GLY A 111 -5.44 18.53 5.50
CA GLY A 111 -4.57 19.42 6.26
C GLY A 111 -3.13 19.31 5.76
N ARG A 112 -2.47 20.46 5.58
CA ARG A 112 -1.07 20.60 5.13
C ARG A 112 -0.11 21.06 6.24
N GLN A 113 -0.47 20.90 7.50
CA GLN A 113 0.34 21.37 8.64
C GLN A 113 1.72 20.71 8.67
N ASP A 114 1.83 19.51 8.10
CA ASP A 114 3.05 18.71 8.06
C ASP A 114 3.82 18.82 6.73
N ALA A 115 3.43 19.72 5.80
CA ALA A 115 4.08 19.80 4.48
C ALA A 115 5.60 20.03 4.56
N GLU A 116 6.07 20.87 5.51
CA GLU A 116 7.51 21.08 5.74
C GLU A 116 8.20 19.81 6.22
N LEU A 117 7.54 19.06 7.11
CA LEU A 117 8.04 17.78 7.60
C LEU A 117 8.11 16.76 6.47
N TYR A 118 7.09 16.71 5.60
CA TYR A 118 7.07 15.85 4.42
C TYR A 118 8.23 16.15 3.48
N ALA A 119 8.52 17.42 3.20
CA ALA A 119 9.67 17.81 2.39
C ALA A 119 10.99 17.26 2.95
N LYS A 120 11.18 17.36 4.27
CA LYS A 120 12.39 16.84 4.96
C LYS A 120 12.47 15.31 4.94
N ILE A 121 11.33 14.63 5.07
CA ILE A 121 11.26 13.17 4.97
C ILE A 121 11.58 12.71 3.54
N ILE A 122 11.00 13.36 2.53
CA ILE A 122 11.26 13.11 1.11
C ILE A 122 12.75 13.27 0.81
N ASP A 123 13.39 14.31 1.33
CA ASP A 123 14.82 14.54 1.13
C ASP A 123 15.69 13.39 1.70
N LYS A 124 15.33 12.86 2.88
CA LYS A 124 15.98 11.67 3.43
C LYS A 124 15.75 10.41 2.58
N LEU A 125 14.56 10.25 1.99
CA LEU A 125 14.22 9.11 1.13
C LEU A 125 15.04 9.05 -0.16
N ARG A 126 15.49 10.19 -0.69
CA ARG A 126 16.30 10.27 -1.92
C ARG A 126 17.61 9.46 -1.85
N LYS A 127 18.12 9.18 -0.65
CA LYS A 127 19.30 8.30 -0.44
C LYS A 127 19.04 6.83 -0.84
N TYR A 128 17.77 6.42 -0.83
CA TYR A 128 17.33 5.05 -1.04
C TYR A 128 16.74 4.79 -2.43
N GLY A 129 16.30 5.84 -3.12
CA GLY A 129 15.70 5.74 -4.45
C GLY A 129 15.12 7.06 -4.98
N THR A 130 14.52 7.00 -6.16
CA THR A 130 13.78 8.11 -6.78
C THR A 130 12.42 8.24 -6.11
N VAL A 131 12.11 9.41 -5.55
CA VAL A 131 10.79 9.67 -4.96
C VAL A 131 9.86 10.23 -6.05
N LEU A 132 8.74 9.55 -6.29
CA LEU A 132 7.81 9.87 -7.39
C LEU A 132 6.90 11.07 -7.09
N THR A 133 6.63 11.31 -5.80
CA THR A 133 5.61 12.24 -5.31
C THR A 133 6.23 13.42 -4.55
N GLU A 134 7.31 13.99 -5.08
CA GLU A 134 8.02 15.09 -4.40
C GLU A 134 7.12 16.32 -4.13
N HIS A 135 6.07 16.49 -4.95
CA HIS A 135 5.07 17.56 -4.81
C HIS A 135 4.25 17.49 -3.51
N VAL A 136 4.20 16.33 -2.81
CA VAL A 136 3.49 16.20 -1.52
C VAL A 136 4.13 17.09 -0.45
N GLY A 137 5.45 17.31 -0.52
CA GLY A 137 6.18 18.25 0.34
C GLY A 137 6.20 19.69 -0.18
N PHE A 138 5.44 20.01 -1.23
CA PHE A 138 5.46 21.35 -1.81
C PHE A 138 4.88 22.39 -0.84
N MET A 139 5.71 23.36 -0.47
CA MET A 139 5.35 24.45 0.45
C MET A 139 5.02 25.77 -0.27
N GLY A 140 4.95 25.77 -1.60
CA GLY A 140 4.61 26.99 -2.35
C GLY A 140 3.15 27.39 -2.20
N ALA A 141 2.82 28.60 -2.64
CA ALA A 141 1.44 29.09 -2.66
C ALA A 141 0.52 28.10 -3.40
N GLU A 142 -0.74 27.98 -2.95
CA GLU A 142 -1.71 27.06 -3.56
C GLU A 142 -1.89 27.29 -5.07
N ASP A 143 -1.77 28.53 -5.53
CA ASP A 143 -1.81 28.88 -6.97
C ASP A 143 -0.67 28.27 -7.80
N LYS A 144 0.41 27.90 -7.13
CA LYS A 144 1.60 27.27 -7.71
C LYS A 144 1.64 25.77 -7.46
N ASP A 145 0.62 25.21 -6.82
CA ASP A 145 0.49 23.78 -6.62
C ASP A 145 0.42 23.10 -8.01
N PRO A 146 1.36 22.19 -8.33
CA PRO A 146 1.38 21.52 -9.63
C PRO A 146 0.07 20.78 -9.93
N ASP A 147 -0.69 20.41 -8.91
CA ASP A 147 -1.95 19.68 -9.05
C ASP A 147 -3.14 20.60 -9.31
N LYS A 148 -3.01 21.92 -9.10
CA LYS A 148 -4.13 22.87 -9.25
C LYS A 148 -4.66 22.96 -10.69
N LYS A 149 -3.83 22.64 -11.67
CA LYS A 149 -4.21 22.65 -13.09
C LYS A 149 -4.78 21.32 -13.58
N LEU A 150 -4.74 20.28 -12.75
CA LEU A 150 -5.19 18.94 -13.09
C LEU A 150 -6.61 18.73 -12.59
N THR A 151 -7.38 17.98 -13.36
CA THR A 151 -8.67 17.45 -12.92
C THR A 151 -8.47 16.33 -11.89
N ASP A 152 -9.49 16.06 -11.06
CA ASP A 152 -9.44 14.96 -10.09
C ASP A 152 -9.15 13.60 -10.77
N LYS A 153 -9.63 13.38 -12.00
CA LYS A 153 -9.35 12.17 -12.78
C LYS A 153 -7.88 12.06 -13.19
N GLU A 154 -7.28 13.16 -13.64
CA GLU A 154 -5.86 13.17 -14.03
C GLU A 154 -4.95 12.95 -12.83
N ILE A 155 -5.25 13.57 -11.68
CA ILE A 155 -4.54 13.33 -10.42
C ILE A 155 -4.65 11.84 -10.06
N TYR A 156 -5.86 11.29 -10.06
CA TYR A 156 -6.09 9.88 -9.76
C TYR A 156 -5.32 8.94 -10.69
N ASP A 157 -5.42 9.11 -12.01
CA ASP A 157 -4.78 8.22 -12.97
C ASP A 157 -3.25 8.26 -12.87
N ARG A 158 -2.69 9.47 -12.71
CA ARG A 158 -1.26 9.69 -12.48
C ARG A 158 -0.79 9.02 -11.20
N ASP A 159 -1.43 9.30 -10.08
CA ASP A 159 -1.03 8.78 -8.77
C ASP A 159 -1.16 7.25 -8.74
N MET A 160 -2.20 6.70 -9.37
CA MET A 160 -2.33 5.25 -9.53
C MET A 160 -1.25 4.63 -10.42
N ALA A 161 -0.77 5.33 -11.45
CA ALA A 161 0.35 4.88 -12.27
C ALA A 161 1.65 4.88 -11.46
N TRP A 162 1.90 5.94 -10.69
CA TRP A 162 3.04 6.04 -9.79
C TRP A 162 3.02 5.01 -8.66
N LEU A 163 1.85 4.74 -8.08
CA LEU A 163 1.69 3.71 -7.08
C LEU A 163 2.03 2.32 -7.66
N LYS A 164 1.59 2.04 -8.90
CA LYS A 164 1.90 0.78 -9.61
C LYS A 164 3.39 0.62 -9.93
N GLN A 165 4.07 1.70 -10.36
CA GLN A 165 5.48 1.64 -10.75
C GLN A 165 6.46 1.64 -9.57
N SER A 166 5.98 2.01 -8.37
CA SER A 166 6.80 2.04 -7.16
C SER A 166 7.23 0.66 -6.69
N ASP A 167 8.45 0.56 -6.18
CA ASP A 167 8.98 -0.63 -5.51
C ASP A 167 8.56 -0.65 -4.03
N ALA A 168 8.44 0.53 -3.43
CA ALA A 168 8.02 0.71 -2.05
C ALA A 168 7.17 1.97 -1.87
N ILE A 169 6.28 1.90 -0.87
CA ILE A 169 5.47 3.03 -0.41
C ILE A 169 5.97 3.44 0.97
N VAL A 170 6.11 4.75 1.20
CA VAL A 170 6.33 5.33 2.53
C VAL A 170 5.21 6.34 2.79
N ALA A 171 4.39 6.09 3.79
CA ALA A 171 3.23 6.91 4.12
C ALA A 171 3.41 7.54 5.51
N GLU A 172 3.29 8.87 5.60
CA GLU A 172 3.16 9.56 6.88
C GLU A 172 1.67 9.61 7.25
N VAL A 173 1.30 8.91 8.34
CA VAL A 173 -0.10 8.61 8.68
C VAL A 173 -0.54 9.26 9.99
N THR A 174 0.20 10.24 10.49
CA THR A 174 -0.18 10.99 11.71
C THR A 174 -1.43 11.82 11.48
N GLN A 175 -1.54 12.50 10.33
CA GLN A 175 -2.75 13.22 9.94
C GLN A 175 -3.71 12.27 9.19
N PRO A 176 -4.91 11.98 9.73
CA PRO A 176 -5.88 11.14 9.03
C PRO A 176 -6.26 11.74 7.67
N SER A 177 -6.15 10.93 6.62
CA SER A 177 -6.41 11.35 5.25
C SER A 177 -7.06 10.22 4.46
N LEU A 178 -8.21 10.51 3.81
CA LEU A 178 -8.89 9.56 2.93
C LEU A 178 -8.03 9.18 1.74
N GLY A 179 -7.30 10.14 1.15
CA GLY A 179 -6.39 9.89 0.03
C GLY A 179 -5.27 8.93 0.42
N VAL A 180 -4.60 9.19 1.54
CA VAL A 180 -3.51 8.33 2.04
C VAL A 180 -4.03 6.94 2.40
N GLY A 181 -5.20 6.83 3.05
CA GLY A 181 -5.82 5.54 3.33
C GLY A 181 -6.18 4.77 2.06
N TYR A 182 -6.68 5.46 1.03
CA TYR A 182 -6.97 4.88 -0.27
C TYR A 182 -5.71 4.34 -0.96
N GLU A 183 -4.65 5.14 -1.00
CA GLU A 183 -3.34 4.76 -1.57
C GLU A 183 -2.76 3.52 -0.86
N ILE A 184 -2.74 3.50 0.48
CA ILE A 184 -2.27 2.37 1.27
C ILE A 184 -3.10 1.11 0.96
N GLY A 185 -4.42 1.22 0.93
CA GLY A 185 -5.31 0.10 0.63
C GLY A 185 -5.03 -0.48 -0.77
N ARG A 186 -4.87 0.38 -1.78
CA ARG A 186 -4.53 -0.03 -3.15
C ARG A 186 -3.16 -0.68 -3.24
N ALA A 187 -2.15 -0.09 -2.59
CA ALA A 187 -0.79 -0.63 -2.58
C ALA A 187 -0.72 -1.99 -1.87
N ASN A 188 -1.47 -2.15 -0.78
CA ASN A 188 -1.52 -3.40 -0.04
C ASN A 188 -2.15 -4.52 -0.88
N ALA A 189 -3.25 -4.21 -1.58
CA ALA A 189 -3.87 -5.15 -2.52
C ALA A 189 -2.95 -5.53 -3.70
N MET A 190 -2.00 -4.66 -4.07
CA MET A 190 -0.96 -4.92 -5.08
C MET A 190 0.26 -5.68 -4.50
N GLY A 191 0.29 -6.00 -3.20
CA GLY A 191 1.41 -6.68 -2.55
C GLY A 191 2.69 -5.83 -2.48
N LYS A 192 2.56 -4.50 -2.54
CA LYS A 192 3.68 -3.57 -2.43
C LYS A 192 4.27 -3.61 -1.01
N LYS A 193 5.57 -3.30 -0.90
CA LYS A 193 6.23 -3.07 0.39
C LYS A 193 5.82 -1.70 0.92
N ILE A 194 5.27 -1.62 2.13
CA ILE A 194 4.68 -0.38 2.66
C ILE A 194 5.26 -0.10 4.05
N LEU A 195 5.73 1.13 4.25
CA LEU A 195 6.12 1.66 5.54
C LEU A 195 5.15 2.78 5.93
N CYS A 196 4.46 2.63 7.06
CA CYS A 196 3.65 3.68 7.66
C CYS A 196 4.41 4.31 8.84
N LEU A 197 4.61 5.63 8.78
CA LEU A 197 5.24 6.43 9.82
C LEU A 197 4.19 7.17 10.64
N PHE A 198 4.28 7.09 11.96
CA PHE A 198 3.33 7.73 12.88
C PHE A 198 4.04 8.45 14.02
N ARG A 199 3.52 9.61 14.45
CA ARG A 199 4.00 10.38 15.60
C ARG A 199 3.03 10.27 16.79
N PRO A 200 3.31 9.42 17.79
CA PRO A 200 2.47 9.25 18.97
C PRO A 200 2.25 10.53 19.78
N SER A 201 3.26 11.41 19.84
CA SER A 201 3.16 12.71 20.54
C SER A 201 2.18 13.71 19.92
N SER A 202 1.63 13.43 18.73
CA SER A 202 0.66 14.31 18.06
C SER A 202 -0.68 14.45 18.78
N GLY A 203 -0.95 13.60 19.78
CA GLY A 203 -2.25 13.50 20.46
C GLY A 203 -3.33 12.81 19.62
N LYS A 204 -2.99 12.34 18.42
CA LYS A 204 -3.87 11.57 17.54
C LYS A 204 -3.70 10.08 17.78
N SER A 205 -4.64 9.29 17.27
CA SER A 205 -4.55 7.83 17.27
C SER A 205 -4.30 7.33 15.84
N LEU A 206 -3.40 6.37 15.69
CA LEU A 206 -3.23 5.65 14.44
C LEU A 206 -4.54 4.90 14.12
N SER A 207 -4.95 4.93 12.84
CA SER A 207 -6.15 4.21 12.39
C SER A 207 -6.04 2.71 12.70
N ALA A 208 -7.09 2.14 13.31
CA ALA A 208 -7.16 0.71 13.60
C ALA A 208 -7.02 -0.16 12.33
N MET A 209 -7.49 0.34 11.18
CA MET A 209 -7.35 -0.35 9.89
C MET A 209 -5.89 -0.41 9.41
N ILE A 210 -5.11 0.65 9.66
CA ILE A 210 -3.69 0.70 9.29
C ILE A 210 -2.86 -0.10 10.29
N SER A 211 -3.11 0.10 11.59
CA SER A 211 -2.44 -0.66 12.65
C SER A 211 -2.70 -2.16 12.54
N GLY A 212 -3.93 -2.58 12.24
CA GLY A 212 -4.30 -3.99 12.10
C GLY A 212 -3.90 -4.63 10.77
N ALA A 213 -3.44 -3.84 9.79
CA ALA A 213 -2.95 -4.36 8.51
C ALA A 213 -1.50 -4.83 8.56
N GLU A 214 -0.76 -4.51 9.63
CA GLU A 214 0.61 -4.99 9.83
C GLU A 214 0.61 -6.48 10.22
N GLY A 215 1.46 -7.25 9.54
CA GLY A 215 1.52 -8.70 9.69
C GLY A 215 0.56 -9.46 8.75
N GLY A 216 0.56 -10.79 8.87
CA GLY A 216 -0.20 -11.67 7.97
C GLY A 216 0.47 -11.81 6.59
N SER A 217 -0.33 -11.74 5.52
CA SER A 217 0.17 -11.78 4.13
C SER A 217 0.58 -10.41 3.57
N SER A 218 0.38 -9.33 4.32
CA SER A 218 0.77 -7.98 3.91
C SER A 218 2.29 -7.78 4.06
N LYS A 219 2.84 -6.85 3.29
CA LYS A 219 4.21 -6.34 3.47
C LYS A 219 4.19 -4.93 4.10
N LEU A 220 3.16 -4.66 4.89
CA LEU A 220 2.97 -3.39 5.57
C LEU A 220 3.61 -3.43 6.95
N ILE A 221 4.40 -2.40 7.25
CA ILE A 221 5.09 -2.23 8.53
C ILE A 221 4.72 -0.85 9.09
N ASN A 222 4.37 -0.78 10.37
CA ASN A 222 4.15 0.47 11.09
C ASN A 222 5.38 0.79 11.94
N LYS A 223 5.85 2.04 11.88
CA LYS A 223 6.95 2.51 12.73
C LYS A 223 6.56 3.86 13.34
N SER A 224 6.73 3.96 14.65
CA SER A 224 6.58 5.21 15.37
C SER A 224 7.89 6.00 15.35
N TYR A 225 7.79 7.32 15.29
CA TYR A 225 8.93 8.23 15.38
C TYR A 225 8.51 9.52 16.10
N GLU A 226 9.44 10.21 16.74
CA GLU A 226 9.14 11.46 17.47
C GLU A 226 9.85 12.66 16.84
N LYS A 227 11.10 12.46 16.43
CA LYS A 227 11.94 13.47 15.79
C LYS A 227 12.30 13.05 14.38
N LEU A 228 12.58 14.02 13.52
CA LEU A 228 12.93 13.75 12.14
C LEU A 228 14.15 12.82 12.01
N GLU A 229 15.08 12.85 12.96
CA GLU A 229 16.28 11.99 12.98
C GLU A 229 15.95 10.52 13.22
N ASP A 230 14.84 10.22 13.90
CA ASP A 230 14.40 8.86 14.20
C ASP A 230 14.02 8.08 12.93
N VAL A 231 13.71 8.77 11.82
CA VAL A 231 13.36 8.13 10.55
C VAL A 231 14.56 7.53 9.83
N ASP A 232 15.79 8.00 10.12
CA ASP A 232 17.01 7.51 9.47
C ASP A 232 17.26 6.00 9.73
N PRO A 233 17.28 5.52 10.99
CA PRO A 233 17.43 4.08 11.25
C PRO A 233 16.24 3.27 10.74
N ILE A 234 15.02 3.83 10.78
CA ILE A 234 13.81 3.18 10.23
C ILE A 234 13.97 2.93 8.73
N PHE A 235 14.42 3.93 7.97
CA PHE A 235 14.65 3.79 6.53
C PHE A 235 15.79 2.83 6.22
N SER A 236 16.87 2.86 7.01
CA SER A 236 17.97 1.92 6.84
C SER A 236 17.48 0.47 6.95
N GLU A 237 16.72 0.14 8.00
CA GLU A 237 16.13 -1.19 8.20
C GLU A 237 15.14 -1.54 7.08
N PHE A 238 14.25 -0.61 6.74
CA PHE A 238 13.20 -0.83 5.75
C PHE A 238 13.73 -1.05 4.33
N PHE A 239 14.82 -0.39 3.92
CA PHE A 239 15.36 -0.54 2.56
C PHE A 239 16.49 -1.57 2.44
N GLN A 240 16.97 -2.13 3.55
CA GLN A 240 17.96 -3.23 3.57
C GLN A 240 17.32 -4.63 3.58
N SER A 241 16.07 -4.74 4.05
CA SER A 241 15.26 -5.97 4.03
C SER A 241 14.65 -6.28 2.66
#